data_AF-A0A914FPZ3-F1
#
_entry.id   AF-A0A914FPZ3-F1
#
_cell.length_a   1.000
_cell.length_b   1.000
_cell.length_c   1.000
_cell.angle_alpha   90.00
_cell.angle_beta   90.00
_cell.angle_gamma   90.00
#
_symmetry.space_group_name_H-M   'P 1'
#
loop_
_entity.id
_entity.type
_entity.pdbx_description
1 polymer ?
#
loop_
_entity_poly.entity_id
_entity_poly.type
_entity_poly.pdbx_seq_one_letter_code
_entity_poly.pdbx_strand_id
1 'polypeptide(L)'
;MDDHIKLLIQFFDDLIANIECETTTVAMIKQVGQQHAILSQTCGFHSDIWEKLGEIAMEKICSTDIVQKTREAGRAWRSVIAFVTDELRCGFDGESRVFSSIRRRSSAEHLFEENNEDLLQKLQQIRMDYTSTVPMN
;
A
#
# COMPACT_ATOMS: atom_id res chain seq x y z
N MET A 1 -3.67 12.46 -14.76
CA MET A 1 -3.01 13.39 -13.81
C MET A 1 -4.04 14.35 -13.25
N ASP A 2 -4.81 15.03 -14.09
CA ASP A 2 -5.86 15.98 -13.68
C ASP A 2 -6.90 15.39 -12.72
N ASP A 3 -7.31 14.14 -12.90
CA ASP A 3 -8.27 13.52 -11.99
C ASP A 3 -7.69 13.26 -10.60
N HIS A 4 -6.40 12.94 -10.50
CA HIS A 4 -5.72 12.79 -9.21
C HIS A 4 -5.60 14.13 -8.48
N ILE A 5 -5.43 15.24 -9.22
CA ILE A 5 -5.44 16.59 -8.65
C ILE A 5 -6.83 16.90 -8.07
N LYS A 6 -7.90 16.59 -8.80
CA LYS A 6 -9.28 16.76 -8.28
C LYS A 6 -9.53 15.92 -7.03
N LEU A 7 -9.09 14.66 -7.02
CA LEU A 7 -9.21 13.79 -5.84
C LEU A 7 -8.41 14.32 -4.65
N LEU A 8 -7.22 14.87 -4.88
CA LEU A 8 -6.42 15.49 -3.82
C LEU A 8 -7.12 16.73 -3.23
N ILE A 9 -7.71 17.57 -4.08
CA ILE A 9 -8.47 18.75 -3.62
C ILE A 9 -9.68 18.29 -2.80
N GLN A 10 -10.47 17.35 -3.32
CA GLN A 10 -11.63 16.79 -2.61
C GLN A 10 -11.21 16.17 -1.26
N PHE A 11 -10.08 15.47 -1.22
CA PHE A 11 -9.54 14.90 0.01
C PHE A 11 -9.25 15.97 1.08
N PHE A 12 -8.66 17.11 0.69
CA PHE A 12 -8.44 18.22 1.63
C PHE A 12 -9.76 18.92 2.02
N ASP A 13 -10.72 19.05 1.11
CA ASP A 13 -12.04 19.58 1.44
C ASP A 13 -12.77 18.70 2.46
N ASP A 14 -12.75 17.38 2.26
CA ASP A 14 -13.35 16.40 3.18
C ASP A 14 -12.61 16.37 4.52
N LEU A 15 -11.28 16.47 4.51
CA LEU A 15 -10.47 16.59 5.73
C LEU A 15 -10.89 17.80 6.56
N ILE A 16 -11.01 18.97 5.93
CA ILE A 16 -11.36 20.20 6.62
C ILE A 16 -12.81 20.13 7.14
N ALA A 17 -13.72 19.55 6.35
CA ALA A 17 -15.12 19.38 6.73
C ALA A 17 -15.31 18.43 7.92
N ASN A 18 -14.41 17.46 8.11
CA ASN A 18 -14.51 16.43 9.15
C ASN A 18 -13.52 16.61 10.30
N ILE A 19 -12.75 17.69 10.34
CA ILE A 19 -11.61 17.88 11.27
C ILE A 19 -11.98 17.78 12.75
N GLU A 20 -13.25 18.04 13.10
CA GLU A 20 -13.76 17.93 14.47
C GLU A 20 -14.10 16.49 14.88
N CYS A 21 -14.21 15.56 13.91
CA CYS A 21 -14.48 14.15 14.14
C CYS A 21 -13.22 13.32 13.86
N GLU A 22 -12.38 13.18 14.89
CA GLU A 22 -11.08 12.49 14.79
C GLU A 22 -11.21 11.08 14.21
N THR A 23 -12.12 10.25 14.74
CA THR A 23 -12.27 8.85 14.30
C THR A 23 -12.58 8.74 12.80
N THR A 24 -13.53 9.54 12.31
CA THR A 24 -13.92 9.55 10.88
C THR A 24 -12.78 10.06 10.02
N THR A 25 -12.12 11.13 10.45
CA THR A 25 -10.99 11.72 9.73
C THR A 25 -9.82 10.76 9.63
N VAL A 26 -9.41 10.12 10.73
CA VAL A 26 -8.33 9.12 10.75
C VAL A 26 -8.66 7.95 9.83
N ALA A 27 -9.90 7.42 9.90
CA ALA A 27 -10.32 6.31 9.06
C ALA A 27 -10.24 6.64 7.57
N MET A 28 -10.73 7.83 7.18
CA MET A 28 -10.67 8.32 5.80
C MET A 28 -9.22 8.46 5.32
N ILE A 29 -8.34 9.09 6.11
CA ILE A 29 -6.94 9.29 5.73
C ILE A 29 -6.22 7.95 5.58
N LYS A 30 -6.39 7.02 6.54
CA LYS A 30 -5.79 5.69 6.46
C LYS A 30 -6.27 4.91 5.25
N GLN A 31 -7.56 5.01 4.93
CA GLN A 31 -8.14 4.33 3.76
C GLN A 31 -7.46 4.76 2.46
N VAL A 32 -7.16 6.06 2.30
CA VAL A 32 -6.40 6.55 1.14
C VAL A 32 -5.01 5.92 1.09
N GLY A 33 -4.30 5.89 2.22
CA GLY A 33 -2.98 5.24 2.31
C GLY A 33 -3.02 3.75 1.94
N GLN A 34 -4.01 3.02 2.47
CA GLN A 34 -4.24 1.59 2.18
C GLN A 34 -4.51 1.33 0.70
N GLN A 35 -5.34 2.15 0.06
CA GLN A 35 -5.66 2.02 -1.37
C GLN A 35 -4.43 2.19 -2.26
N HIS A 36 -3.45 2.98 -1.83
CA HIS A 36 -2.19 3.18 -2.54
C HIS A 36 -1.17 2.05 -2.29
N ALA A 37 -1.36 1.21 -1.28
CA ALA A 37 -0.41 0.15 -0.93
C ALA A 37 -0.19 -0.88 -2.05
N ILE A 38 -1.18 -1.11 -2.91
CA ILE A 38 -1.05 -2.00 -4.06
C ILE A 38 0.06 -1.53 -5.03
N LEU A 39 0.30 -0.22 -5.09
CA LEU A 39 1.31 0.39 -5.96
C LEU A 39 2.73 0.05 -5.53
N SER A 40 2.93 -0.33 -4.25
CA SER A 40 4.21 -0.85 -3.77
C SER A 40 4.64 -2.12 -4.48
N GLN A 41 3.67 -2.90 -4.98
CA GLN A 41 3.93 -4.15 -5.69
C GLN A 41 4.09 -3.96 -7.20
N THR A 42 3.52 -2.90 -7.77
CA THR A 42 3.40 -2.75 -9.23
C THR A 42 4.32 -1.69 -9.83
N CYS A 43 4.65 -0.62 -9.10
CA CYS A 43 5.42 0.50 -9.66
C CYS A 43 6.45 1.13 -8.71
N GLY A 44 6.84 0.43 -7.65
CA GLY A 44 7.88 0.92 -6.72
C GLY A 44 7.42 2.13 -5.90
N PHE A 45 6.11 2.24 -5.64
CA PHE A 45 5.59 3.25 -4.73
C PHE A 45 6.02 2.88 -3.29
N HIS A 46 6.75 3.76 -2.63
CA HIS A 46 7.31 3.52 -1.30
C HIS A 46 6.83 4.60 -0.31
N SER A 47 7.02 4.30 0.98
CA SER A 47 6.56 5.16 2.07
C SER A 47 7.16 6.58 2.05
N ASP A 48 8.32 6.78 1.43
CA ASP A 48 8.99 8.10 1.30
C ASP A 48 8.20 9.08 0.44
N ILE A 49 7.29 8.59 -0.41
CA ILE A 49 6.43 9.45 -1.23
C ILE A 49 5.48 10.28 -0.34
N TRP A 50 5.02 9.72 0.79
CA TRP A 50 4.19 10.45 1.75
C TRP A 50 4.98 11.54 2.48
N GLU A 51 6.27 11.29 2.76
CA GLU A 51 7.16 12.30 3.34
C GLU A 51 7.36 13.48 2.36
N LYS A 52 7.64 13.18 1.09
CA LYS A 52 7.73 14.18 0.01
C LYS A 52 6.44 14.96 -0.18
N LEU A 53 5.29 14.30 -0.09
CA LEU A 53 3.99 14.98 -0.12
C LEU A 53 3.86 15.97 1.04
N GLY A 54 4.28 15.56 2.24
CA GLY A 54 4.33 16.43 3.42
C GLY A 54 5.21 17.64 3.24
N GLU A 55 6.42 17.46 2.72
CA GLU A 55 7.37 18.55 2.43
C GLU A 55 6.79 19.55 1.42
N ILE A 56 6.19 19.06 0.34
CA ILE A 56 5.58 19.90 -0.69
C ILE A 56 4.36 20.63 -0.13
N ALA A 57 3.48 19.94 0.60
CA ALA A 57 2.32 20.55 1.23
C ALA A 57 2.73 21.62 2.25
N MET A 58 3.77 21.33 3.05
CA MET A 58 4.37 22.27 3.99
C MET A 58 4.83 23.53 3.27
N GLU A 59 5.64 23.38 2.22
CA GLU A 59 6.15 24.50 1.43
C GLU A 59 5.01 25.32 0.82
N LYS A 60 4.07 24.68 0.12
CA LYS A 60 3.04 25.39 -0.65
C LYS A 60 1.97 26.02 0.23
N ILE A 61 1.45 25.30 1.22
CA ILE A 61 0.36 25.79 2.07
C ILE A 61 0.87 26.87 3.03
N CYS A 62 2.01 26.65 3.68
CA CYS A 62 2.55 27.63 4.63
C CYS A 62 3.17 28.86 3.95
N SER A 63 3.39 28.82 2.63
CA SER A 63 3.80 30.00 1.85
C SER A 63 2.63 30.87 1.38
N THR A 64 1.38 30.47 1.64
CA THR A 64 0.22 31.30 1.28
C THR A 64 0.08 32.49 2.23
N ASP A 65 -0.22 33.67 1.67
CA ASP A 65 -0.38 34.91 2.44
C ASP A 65 -1.36 34.77 3.61
N ILE A 66 -2.46 34.04 3.40
CA ILE A 66 -3.50 33.86 4.42
C ILE A 66 -2.97 33.08 5.63
N VAL A 67 -2.12 32.07 5.39
CA VAL A 67 -1.52 31.27 6.46
C VAL A 67 -0.41 32.05 7.17
N GLN A 68 0.33 32.89 6.45
CA GLN A 68 1.42 33.70 7.02
C GLN A 68 0.93 34.90 7.84
N LYS A 69 -0.31 35.37 7.62
CA LYS A 69 -0.91 36.48 8.38
C LYS A 69 -0.90 36.26 9.88
N THR A 70 -0.99 35.02 10.34
CA THR A 70 -0.97 34.72 11.77
C THR A 70 -0.07 33.54 12.09
N ARG A 71 0.69 33.65 13.18
CA ARG A 71 1.54 32.56 13.66
C ARG A 71 0.72 31.30 13.95
N GLU A 72 -0.48 31.47 14.49
CA GLU A 72 -1.34 30.35 14.88
C GLU A 72 -1.93 29.62 13.68
N ALA A 73 -2.28 30.32 12.58
CA ALA A 73 -2.66 29.65 11.32
C ALA A 73 -1.50 28.80 10.77
N GLY A 74 -0.29 29.37 10.74
CA GLY A 74 0.91 28.62 10.34
C GLY A 74 1.15 27.39 11.22
N ARG A 75 0.98 27.51 12.54
CA ARG A 75 1.12 26.36 13.46
C ARG A 75 0.04 25.30 13.21
N ALA A 76 -1.22 25.71 13.03
CA ALA A 76 -2.32 24.79 12.76
C ALA A 76 -2.08 23.97 11.49
N TRP A 77 -1.71 24.63 10.38
CA TRP A 77 -1.42 23.93 9.12
C TRP A 77 -0.25 22.96 9.23
N ARG A 78 0.82 23.31 9.95
CA ARG A 78 1.93 22.38 10.22
C ARG A 78 1.46 21.12 10.93
N SER A 79 0.63 21.27 11.96
CA SER A 79 0.08 20.14 12.70
C SER A 79 -0.83 19.27 11.82
N VAL A 80 -1.70 19.88 11.01
CA VAL A 80 -2.59 19.16 10.09
C VAL A 80 -1.81 18.38 9.05
N ILE A 81 -0.78 18.98 8.43
CA ILE A 81 0.04 18.32 7.40
C ILE A 81 0.81 17.13 8.00
N ALA A 82 1.43 17.31 9.17
CA ALA A 82 2.12 16.23 9.87
C ALA A 82 1.17 15.08 10.19
N PHE A 83 0.01 15.38 10.78
CA PHE A 83 -1.02 14.39 11.08
C PHE A 83 -1.49 13.62 9.84
N VAL A 84 -1.85 14.33 8.76
CA VAL A 84 -2.33 13.69 7.53
C VAL A 84 -1.27 12.76 6.93
N THR A 85 -0.02 13.20 6.88
CA THR A 85 1.07 12.41 6.29
C THR A 85 1.43 11.19 7.12
N ASP A 86 1.40 11.32 8.45
CA ASP A 86 1.61 10.19 9.37
C ASP A 86 0.49 9.14 9.22
N GLU A 87 -0.77 9.55 9.15
CA GLU A 87 -1.89 8.62 9.01
C GLU A 87 -1.96 7.97 7.61
N LEU A 88 -1.62 8.70 6.53
CA LEU A 88 -1.47 8.14 5.18
C LEU A 88 -0.40 7.06 5.17
N ARG A 89 0.77 7.35 5.76
CA ARG A 89 1.87 6.41 5.88
C ARG A 89 1.46 5.19 6.71
N CYS A 90 0.80 5.40 7.85
CA CYS A 90 0.35 4.32 8.72
C CYS A 90 -0.57 3.34 7.97
N GLY A 91 -1.57 3.87 7.25
CA GLY A 91 -2.48 3.06 6.43
C GLY A 91 -1.73 2.30 5.32
N PHE A 92 -0.82 2.99 4.63
CA PHE A 92 0.00 2.41 3.56
C PHE A 92 0.92 1.29 4.04
N ASP A 93 1.69 1.51 5.11
CA ASP A 93 2.66 0.55 5.63
C ASP A 93 1.99 -0.69 6.19
N GLY A 94 0.84 -0.53 6.84
CA GLY A 94 0.02 -1.65 7.32
C GLY A 94 -0.39 -2.57 6.18
N GLU A 95 -0.99 -2.00 5.14
CA GLU A 95 -1.52 -2.77 4.01
C GLU A 95 -0.42 -3.31 3.08
N SER A 96 0.67 -2.56 2.88
CA SER A 96 1.81 -3.01 2.07
C SER A 96 2.46 -4.28 2.64
N ARG A 97 2.48 -4.43 3.98
CA ARG A 97 2.94 -5.64 4.65
C ARG A 97 2.00 -6.83 4.41
N VAL A 98 0.70 -6.58 4.37
CA VAL A 98 -0.31 -7.59 4.04
C VAL A 98 -0.14 -8.07 2.59
N PHE A 99 -0.02 -7.16 1.62
CA PHE A 99 0.23 -7.57 0.23
C PHE A 99 1.54 -8.33 0.06
N SER A 100 2.60 -7.90 0.75
CA SER A 100 3.88 -8.60 0.75
C SER A 100 3.80 -10.01 1.35
N SER A 101 3.00 -10.21 2.40
CA SER A 101 2.83 -11.53 3.04
C SER A 101 1.98 -12.47 2.18
N ILE A 102 0.90 -11.97 1.57
CA ILE A 102 0.05 -12.72 0.63
C ILE A 102 0.87 -13.19 -0.57
N ARG A 103 1.68 -12.31 -1.17
CA ARG A 103 2.55 -12.67 -2.30
C ARG A 103 3.52 -13.78 -1.94
N ARG A 104 4.20 -13.69 -0.78
CA ARG A 104 5.12 -14.75 -0.33
C ARG A 104 4.41 -16.08 -0.13
N ARG A 105 3.20 -16.06 0.43
CA ARG A 105 2.41 -17.27 0.62
C ARG A 105 2.00 -17.88 -0.72
N SER A 106 1.49 -17.08 -1.65
CA SER A 106 1.14 -17.54 -3.00
C SER A 106 2.35 -18.11 -3.75
N SER A 107 3.53 -17.47 -3.65
CA SER A 107 4.76 -18.01 -4.22
C SER A 107 5.19 -19.33 -3.57
N ALA A 108 5.02 -19.47 -2.25
CA ALA A 108 5.31 -20.72 -1.56
C ALA A 108 4.35 -21.85 -1.99
N GLU A 109 3.05 -21.56 -2.06
CA GLU A 109 2.02 -22.51 -2.52
C GLU A 109 2.31 -22.99 -3.95
N HIS A 110 2.67 -22.08 -4.87
CA HIS A 110 3.09 -22.44 -6.23
C HIS A 110 4.30 -23.38 -6.27
N LEU A 111 5.33 -23.13 -5.44
CA LEU A 111 6.50 -23.99 -5.34
C LEU A 111 6.17 -25.38 -4.78
N PHE A 112 5.18 -25.50 -3.89
CA PHE A 112 4.72 -26.80 -3.40
C PHE A 112 3.92 -27.58 -4.45
N GLU A 113 3.12 -26.90 -5.27
CA GLU A 113 2.39 -27.51 -6.38
C GLU A 113 3.34 -28.04 -7.45
N GLU A 114 4.30 -27.23 -7.91
CA GLU A 114 5.33 -27.66 -8.88
C GLU A 114 6.12 -28.89 -8.38
N ASN A 115 6.56 -28.88 -7.12
CA ASN A 115 7.30 -30.01 -6.55
C ASN A 115 6.46 -31.30 -6.47
N ASN A 116 5.16 -31.19 -6.25
CA ASN A 116 4.26 -32.36 -6.21
C ASN A 116 4.01 -32.93 -7.60
N GLU A 117 3.85 -32.08 -8.62
CA GLU A 117 3.73 -32.52 -10.02
C GLU A 117 4.98 -33.27 -10.48
N ASP A 118 6.17 -32.73 -10.19
CA ASP A 118 7.46 -33.37 -10.47
C ASP A 118 7.60 -34.74 -9.77
N LEU A 119 7.14 -34.84 -8.51
CA LEU A 119 7.18 -36.09 -7.76
C LEU A 119 6.21 -37.13 -8.35
N LEU A 120 5.00 -36.73 -8.70
CA LEU A 120 4.01 -37.61 -9.34
C LEU A 120 4.52 -38.14 -10.69
N GLN A 121 5.16 -37.27 -11.48
CA GLN A 121 5.74 -37.66 -12.76
C GLN A 121 6.88 -38.68 -12.60
N LYS A 122 7.76 -38.49 -11.59
CA LYS A 122 8.81 -39.45 -11.25
C LYS A 122 8.24 -40.80 -10.80
N LEU A 123 7.19 -40.80 -9.99
CA LEU A 123 6.52 -42.04 -9.55
C LEU A 123 5.86 -42.79 -10.72
N GLN A 124 5.26 -42.06 -11.66
CA GLN A 124 4.72 -42.67 -12.90
C GLN A 124 5.82 -43.30 -13.75
N GLN A 125 6.97 -42.62 -13.91
CA GLN A 125 8.10 -43.18 -14.66
C GLN A 125 8.63 -44.46 -14.01
N ILE A 126 8.83 -44.48 -12.69
CA ILE A 126 9.27 -45.66 -11.96
C ILE A 126 8.28 -46.83 -12.14
N ARG A 127 6.97 -46.55 -12.14
CA ARG A 127 5.94 -47.58 -12.37
C ARG A 127 6.03 -48.17 -13.78
N MET A 128 6.26 -47.33 -14.78
CA MET A 128 6.42 -47.77 -16.18
C MET A 128 7.68 -48.63 -16.34
N ASP A 129 8.80 -48.19 -15.75
CA ASP A 129 10.08 -48.92 -15.79
C ASP A 129 9.97 -50.28 -15.09
N TYR A 130 9.28 -50.34 -13.94
CA TYR A 130 8.99 -51.60 -13.24
C TYR A 130 8.12 -52.52 -14.10
N THR A 131 7.06 -52.02 -14.71
CA THR A 131 6.15 -52.83 -15.55
C THR A 131 6.87 -53.35 -16.81
N SER A 132 7.82 -52.58 -17.34
CA SER A 132 8.63 -52.99 -18.51
C SER A 132 9.69 -54.06 -18.19
N THR A 133 10.07 -54.23 -16.92
CA THR A 133 11.14 -55.14 -16.50
C THR A 133 10.63 -56.44 -15.88
N VAL A 134 9.34 -56.55 -15.61
CA VAL A 134 8.70 -57.78 -15.14
C VAL A 134 8.21 -58.60 -16.36
N PRO A 135 8.71 -59.83 -16.58
CA PRO A 135 8.19 -60.69 -17.65
C PRO A 135 6.73 -61.03 -17.39
N MET A 136 5.86 -60.82 -18.39
CA MET A 136 4.50 -61.36 -18.38
C MET A 136 4.60 -62.89 -18.48
N ASN A 137 4.33 -63.58 -17.37
CA ASN A 137 4.14 -65.03 -17.34
C ASN A 137 2.81 -65.43 -17.98
#